data_AF-A0A453JQ66-F1
#
_entry.id   AF-A0A453JQ66-F1
#
_cell.length_a   1.000
_cell.length_b   1.000
_cell.length_c   1.000
_cell.angle_alpha   90.00
_cell.angle_beta   90.00
_cell.angle_gamma   90.00
#
_symmetry.space_group_name_H-M   'P 1'
#
loop_
_entity.id
_entity.type
_entity.pdbx_description
1 polymer ?
#
loop_
_entity_poly.entity_id
_entity_poly.type
_entity_poly.pdbx_seq_one_letter_code
_entity_poly.pdbx_strand_id
1 'polypeptide(L)'
;QEREANKEMVVYLIDASPRMFTPANAAKPDEKQETHFHTIVNCITQSLKMQIIGRSRDEVAICFFNTKEKKNLQELAGVYVYNVTEREQLDRPDARLIKEFSCVEDSFMNNIGSRYGITSGSRENTLYNALWVAQALLRKGICEDCE
;
A
#
# COMPACT_ATOMS: atom_id res chain seq x y z
N GLN A 1 -17.58 14.72 -23.03
CA GLN A 1 -16.51 15.47 -22.35
C GLN A 1 -16.77 15.70 -20.85
N GLU A 2 -17.73 15.00 -20.21
CA GLU A 2 -17.96 15.06 -18.74
C GLU A 2 -17.43 13.82 -17.98
N ARG A 3 -16.89 12.82 -18.68
CA ARG A 3 -16.59 11.49 -18.11
C ARG A 3 -15.19 11.32 -17.52
N GLU A 4 -14.34 12.34 -17.62
CA GLU A 4 -13.03 12.41 -16.96
C GLU A 4 -13.11 13.10 -15.58
N ALA A 5 -14.19 13.85 -15.30
CA ALA A 5 -14.29 14.70 -14.11
C ALA A 5 -14.38 13.97 -12.76
N ASN A 6 -14.50 12.63 -12.74
CA ASN A 6 -14.67 11.83 -11.51
C ASN A 6 -13.60 10.72 -11.35
N LYS A 7 -12.47 10.77 -12.07
CA LYS A 7 -11.37 9.83 -11.85
C LYS A 7 -10.67 10.20 -10.55
N GLU A 8 -10.70 9.31 -9.55
CA GLU A 8 -9.95 9.49 -8.32
C GLU A 8 -8.63 8.72 -8.35
N MET A 9 -7.61 9.26 -7.70
CA MET A 9 -6.33 8.57 -7.48
C MET A 9 -6.18 8.30 -5.99
N VAL A 10 -5.96 7.03 -5.63
CA VAL A 10 -5.91 6.59 -4.24
C VAL A 10 -4.58 5.93 -3.94
N VAL A 11 -3.89 6.37 -2.89
CA VAL A 11 -2.70 5.71 -2.37
C VAL A 11 -3.00 5.14 -0.98
N TYR A 12 -3.03 3.81 -0.88
CA TYR A 12 -3.10 3.12 0.40
C TYR A 12 -1.71 3.11 1.04
N LEU A 13 -1.54 3.88 2.13
CA LEU A 13 -0.33 3.88 2.95
C LEU A 13 -0.49 2.94 4.14
N ILE A 14 0.29 1.86 4.17
CA ILE A 14 0.15 0.78 5.15
C ILE A 14 1.39 0.74 6.05
N ASP A 15 1.18 0.84 7.37
CA ASP A 15 2.26 0.59 8.34
C ASP A 15 2.65 -0.89 8.28
N ALA A 16 3.95 -1.15 8.17
CA ALA A 16 4.54 -2.49 8.26
C ALA A 16 5.39 -2.64 9.52
N SER A 17 5.22 -1.79 10.54
CA SER A 17 5.93 -1.94 11.82
C SER A 17 5.59 -3.28 12.50
N PRO A 18 6.47 -3.82 13.35
CA PRO A 18 6.23 -5.13 14.00
C PRO A 18 4.91 -5.20 14.78
N ARG A 19 4.41 -4.06 15.27
CA ARG A 19 3.13 -3.96 15.98
C ARG A 19 1.92 -4.29 15.10
N MET A 20 2.04 -4.16 13.78
CA MET A 20 0.96 -4.50 12.86
C MET A 20 0.70 -6.01 12.79
N PHE A 21 1.71 -6.82 13.16
CA PHE A 21 1.64 -8.28 13.14
C PHE A 21 1.23 -8.86 14.50
N THR A 22 0.93 -8.03 15.50
CA THR A 22 0.37 -8.52 16.77
C THR A 22 -1.14 -8.76 16.64
N PRO A 23 -1.72 -9.71 17.42
CA PRO A 23 -3.16 -9.96 17.41
C PRO A 23 -3.98 -8.69 17.71
N ALA A 24 -4.94 -8.37 16.84
CA ALA A 24 -5.81 -7.22 17.00
C ALA A 24 -6.82 -7.41 18.16
N ASN A 25 -7.18 -8.66 18.44
CA ASN A 25 -8.18 -9.04 19.45
C ASN A 25 -7.55 -9.78 20.63
N ALA A 26 -6.41 -9.28 21.15
CA ALA A 26 -5.67 -9.91 22.25
C ALA A 26 -6.51 -10.16 23.55
N ALA A 27 -7.67 -9.50 23.67
CA ALA A 27 -8.59 -9.65 24.80
C ALA A 27 -9.63 -10.79 24.64
N LYS A 28 -9.67 -11.48 23.50
CA LYS A 28 -10.64 -12.56 23.22
C LYS A 28 -9.94 -13.85 22.77
N PRO A 29 -9.60 -14.74 23.70
CA PRO A 29 -8.78 -15.92 23.40
C PRO A 29 -9.48 -16.99 22.54
N ASP A 30 -10.81 -16.99 22.46
CA ASP A 30 -11.60 -18.00 21.71
C ASP A 30 -11.87 -17.62 20.24
N GLU A 31 -11.51 -16.41 19.80
CA GLU A 31 -11.64 -15.99 18.40
C GLU A 31 -10.34 -16.27 17.62
N LYS A 32 -10.46 -16.58 16.32
CA LYS A 32 -9.31 -16.70 15.42
C LYS A 32 -8.51 -15.39 15.50
N GLN A 33 -7.26 -15.49 15.98
CA GLN A 33 -6.44 -14.30 16.20
C GLN A 33 -5.98 -13.71 14.86
N GLU A 34 -6.71 -12.71 14.39
CA GLU A 34 -6.31 -11.90 13.24
C GLU A 34 -5.40 -10.76 13.69
N THR A 35 -4.38 -10.45 12.89
CA THR A 35 -3.46 -9.33 13.15
C THR A 35 -4.03 -8.03 12.60
N HIS A 36 -3.54 -6.88 13.07
CA HIS A 36 -3.92 -5.59 12.47
C HIS A 36 -3.60 -5.54 10.97
N PHE A 37 -2.47 -6.14 10.59
CA PHE A 37 -2.06 -6.28 9.19
C PHE A 37 -3.08 -7.08 8.38
N HIS A 38 -3.55 -8.22 8.91
CA HIS A 38 -4.59 -9.02 8.27
C HIS A 38 -5.88 -8.23 8.03
N THR A 39 -6.33 -7.49 9.04
CA THR A 39 -7.54 -6.66 8.93
C THR A 39 -7.41 -5.62 7.81
N ILE A 40 -6.24 -4.98 7.67
CA ILE A 40 -5.99 -3.98 6.61
C ILE A 40 -5.93 -4.62 5.24
N VAL A 41 -5.21 -5.75 5.09
CA VAL A 41 -5.13 -6.48 3.82
C VAL A 41 -6.52 -6.89 3.35
N ASN A 42 -7.35 -7.43 4.24
CA ASN A 42 -8.74 -7.78 3.90
C ASN A 42 -9.55 -6.53 3.52
N CYS A 43 -9.48 -5.45 4.32
CA CYS A 43 -10.20 -4.21 4.05
C CYS A 43 -9.88 -3.63 2.66
N ILE A 44 -8.60 -3.50 2.33
CA ILE A 44 -8.16 -3.00 1.03
C ILE A 44 -8.57 -3.95 -0.08
N THR A 45 -8.41 -5.27 0.10
CA THR A 45 -8.86 -6.27 -0.88
C THR A 45 -10.35 -6.12 -1.21
N GLN A 46 -11.21 -5.89 -0.20
CA GLN A 46 -12.63 -5.64 -0.44
C GLN A 46 -12.88 -4.31 -1.15
N SER A 47 -12.15 -3.24 -0.79
CA SER A 47 -12.21 -1.95 -1.48
C SER A 47 -11.90 -2.10 -2.99
N LEU A 48 -10.81 -2.80 -3.33
CA LEU A 48 -10.43 -3.05 -4.72
C LEU A 48 -11.49 -3.85 -5.49
N LYS A 49 -12.08 -4.88 -4.86
CA LYS A 49 -13.18 -5.66 -5.46
C LYS A 49 -14.39 -4.76 -5.77
N MET A 50 -14.75 -3.88 -4.84
CA MET A 50 -15.85 -2.93 -5.02
C MET A 50 -15.58 -1.96 -6.17
N GLN A 51 -14.34 -1.49 -6.34
CA GLN A 51 -13.96 -0.64 -7.47
C GLN A 51 -14.15 -1.35 -8.82
N ILE A 52 -13.78 -2.63 -8.93
CA ILE A 52 -14.00 -3.42 -10.17
C ILE A 52 -15.50 -3.62 -10.42
N ILE A 53 -16.27 -4.03 -9.40
CA ILE A 53 -17.72 -4.26 -9.52
C ILE A 53 -18.44 -2.97 -9.92
N GLY A 54 -18.07 -1.85 -9.31
CA GLY A 54 -18.59 -0.52 -9.62
C GLY A 54 -18.13 0.03 -10.96
N ARG A 55 -17.24 -0.68 -11.69
CA ARG A 55 -16.61 -0.22 -12.94
C ARG A 55 -15.98 1.16 -12.78
N SER A 56 -15.34 1.37 -11.63
CA SER A 56 -14.65 2.61 -11.34
C SER A 56 -13.49 2.82 -12.33
N ARG A 57 -13.18 4.09 -12.59
CA ARG A 57 -12.00 4.49 -13.34
C ARG A 57 -10.82 4.82 -12.44
N ASP A 58 -11.01 4.69 -11.13
CA ASP A 58 -10.01 5.08 -10.13
C ASP A 58 -8.73 4.27 -10.28
N GLU A 59 -7.63 4.96 -10.06
CA GLU A 59 -6.30 4.37 -10.10
C GLU A 59 -5.73 4.28 -8.70
N VAL A 60 -5.02 3.18 -8.44
CA VAL A 60 -4.62 2.83 -7.08
C VAL A 60 -3.15 2.51 -6.96
N ALA A 61 -2.54 2.95 -5.88
CA ALA A 61 -1.26 2.42 -5.41
C ALA A 61 -1.38 1.89 -3.99
N ILE A 62 -0.62 0.85 -3.71
CA ILE A 62 -0.44 0.26 -2.40
C ILE A 62 1.03 0.45 -2.02
N CYS A 63 1.26 1.12 -0.89
CA CYS A 63 2.59 1.46 -0.41
C CYS A 63 2.73 1.08 1.06
N PHE A 64 3.74 0.28 1.36
CA PHE A 64 4.11 -0.07 2.73
C PHE A 64 5.22 0.86 3.22
N PHE A 65 5.16 1.27 4.49
CA PHE A 65 6.26 1.99 5.15
C PHE A 65 6.68 1.25 6.43
N ASN A 66 7.86 1.57 6.96
CA ASN A 66 8.56 0.74 7.97
C ASN A 66 8.93 -0.64 7.44
N THR A 67 9.24 -0.74 6.15
CA THR A 67 9.68 -1.99 5.52
C THR A 67 11.18 -2.21 5.65
N LYS A 68 11.62 -3.47 5.59
CA LYS A 68 13.04 -3.83 5.48
C LYS A 68 13.56 -3.49 4.09
N GLU A 69 12.86 -3.96 3.07
CA GLU A 69 13.20 -3.69 1.67
C GLU A 69 12.66 -2.33 1.23
N LYS A 70 13.33 -1.69 0.27
CA LYS A 70 12.84 -0.48 -0.41
C LYS A 70 12.52 -0.78 -1.86
N LYS A 71 11.46 -0.17 -2.37
CA LYS A 71 11.07 -0.19 -3.79
C LYS A 71 10.25 1.05 -4.07
N ASN A 72 10.87 2.12 -4.55
CA ASN A 72 10.20 3.36 -4.93
C ASN A 72 11.14 4.20 -5.81
N LEU A 73 10.57 5.03 -6.69
CA LEU A 73 11.34 5.82 -7.66
C LEU A 73 12.39 6.73 -7.01
N GLN A 74 12.10 7.27 -5.82
CA GLN A 74 12.99 8.18 -5.10
C GLN A 74 14.08 7.45 -4.30
N GLU A 75 14.14 6.12 -4.36
CA GLU A 75 15.13 5.30 -3.65
C GLU A 75 15.15 5.50 -2.13
N LEU A 76 14.04 5.97 -1.55
CA LEU A 76 13.91 6.29 -0.13
C LEU A 76 13.79 5.03 0.72
N ALA A 77 14.56 4.97 1.81
CA ALA A 77 14.59 3.82 2.70
C ALA A 77 13.27 3.60 3.45
N GLY A 78 12.95 2.33 3.69
CA GLY A 78 11.80 1.91 4.49
C GLY A 78 10.44 2.17 3.85
N VAL A 79 10.39 2.32 2.53
CA VAL A 79 9.17 2.49 1.73
C VAL A 79 9.17 1.52 0.55
N TYR A 80 8.10 0.75 0.41
CA TYR A 80 7.92 -0.25 -0.63
C TYR A 80 6.58 -0.05 -1.36
N VAL A 81 6.64 0.32 -2.64
CA VAL A 81 5.49 0.43 -3.54
C VAL A 81 5.21 -0.94 -4.16
N TYR A 82 4.05 -1.49 -3.85
CA TYR A 82 3.71 -2.88 -4.14
C TYR A 82 3.35 -3.11 -5.61
N ASN A 83 2.30 -2.44 -6.08
CA ASN A 83 1.63 -2.73 -7.36
C ASN A 83 2.02 -1.81 -8.52
N VAL A 84 2.82 -0.78 -8.27
CA VAL A 84 3.29 0.16 -9.31
C VAL A 84 4.78 -0.05 -9.46
N THR A 85 5.24 -0.36 -10.67
CA THR A 85 6.68 -0.44 -10.93
C THR A 85 7.28 0.97 -11.00
N GLU A 86 8.57 1.11 -10.72
CA GLU A 86 9.23 2.42 -10.52
C GLU A 86 9.03 3.42 -11.68
N ARG A 87 8.84 2.91 -12.89
CA ARG A 87 8.66 3.72 -14.12
C ARG A 87 7.23 3.78 -14.61
N GLU A 88 6.33 2.96 -14.06
CA GLU A 88 4.93 2.94 -14.46
C GLU A 88 4.13 4.00 -13.70
N GLN A 89 2.97 4.34 -14.26
CA GLN A 89 2.00 5.24 -13.67
C GLN A 89 1.04 4.45 -12.78
N LEU A 90 0.18 5.17 -12.06
CA LEU A 90 -0.94 4.53 -11.38
C LEU A 90 -1.85 3.88 -12.43
N ASP A 91 -2.40 2.72 -12.10
CA ASP A 91 -3.33 2.01 -12.98
C ASP A 91 -4.53 1.52 -12.15
N ARG A 92 -5.58 1.14 -12.86
CA ARG A 92 -6.79 0.58 -12.28
C ARG A 92 -6.49 -0.77 -11.64
N PRO A 93 -7.16 -1.12 -10.53
CA PRO A 93 -7.02 -2.45 -9.98
C PRO A 93 -7.52 -3.51 -10.97
N ASP A 94 -6.71 -4.54 -11.19
CA ASP A 94 -7.07 -5.72 -11.98
C ASP A 94 -7.33 -6.94 -11.06
N ALA A 95 -7.89 -8.00 -11.63
CA ALA A 95 -8.17 -9.23 -10.88
C ALA A 95 -6.88 -9.91 -10.37
N ARG A 96 -5.75 -9.68 -11.04
CA ARG A 96 -4.44 -10.24 -10.65
C ARG A 96 -3.94 -9.56 -9.38
N LEU A 97 -3.98 -8.23 -9.31
CA LEU A 97 -3.62 -7.43 -8.15
C LEU A 97 -4.45 -7.84 -6.93
N ILE A 98 -5.77 -7.99 -7.09
CA ILE A 98 -6.65 -8.43 -5.99
C ILE A 98 -6.22 -9.80 -5.48
N LYS A 99 -5.95 -10.74 -6.39
CA LYS A 99 -5.52 -12.09 -6.01
C LYS A 99 -4.17 -12.08 -5.29
N GLU A 100 -3.17 -11.42 -5.86
CA GLU A 100 -1.82 -11.34 -5.30
C GLU A 100 -1.83 -10.63 -3.95
N PHE A 101 -2.51 -9.49 -3.86
CA PHE A 101 -2.59 -8.73 -2.62
C PHE A 101 -3.35 -9.48 -1.52
N SER A 102 -4.38 -10.26 -1.86
CA SER A 102 -5.11 -11.08 -0.87
C SER A 102 -4.24 -12.17 -0.21
N CYS A 103 -3.11 -12.54 -0.83
CA CYS A 103 -2.15 -13.51 -0.32
C CYS A 103 -0.83 -12.85 0.11
N VAL A 104 -0.78 -11.51 0.21
CA VAL A 104 0.47 -10.79 0.48
C VAL A 104 1.09 -11.21 1.82
N GLU A 105 0.26 -11.53 2.81
CA GLU A 105 0.66 -11.97 4.15
C GLU A 105 1.58 -13.20 4.12
N ASP A 106 1.28 -14.16 3.24
CA ASP A 106 1.99 -15.44 3.16
C ASP A 106 3.48 -15.27 2.81
N SER A 107 3.81 -14.16 2.13
CA SER A 107 5.16 -13.88 1.65
C SER A 107 5.76 -12.57 2.18
N PHE A 108 4.98 -11.76 2.90
CA PHE A 108 5.36 -10.40 3.28
C PHE A 108 6.70 -10.36 4.00
N MET A 109 6.88 -11.18 5.04
CA MET A 109 8.09 -11.16 5.85
C MET A 109 9.34 -11.62 5.09
N ASN A 110 9.18 -12.49 4.09
CA ASN A 110 10.28 -13.01 3.28
C ASN A 110 10.67 -12.05 2.15
N ASN A 111 9.69 -11.35 1.56
CA ASN A 111 9.88 -10.58 0.33
C ASN A 111 9.98 -9.06 0.56
N ILE A 112 9.31 -8.51 1.58
CA ILE A 112 9.24 -7.07 1.86
C ILE A 112 9.83 -6.78 3.25
N GLY A 113 9.39 -7.55 4.24
CA GLY A 113 9.87 -7.50 5.61
C GLY A 113 9.49 -6.24 6.38
N SER A 114 9.53 -6.36 7.71
CA SER A 114 9.32 -5.26 8.65
C SER A 114 10.66 -4.71 9.15
N ARG A 115 10.76 -3.40 9.33
CA ARG A 115 11.90 -2.74 9.98
C ARG A 115 11.66 -2.69 11.49
N TYR A 116 12.59 -3.23 12.26
CA TYR A 116 12.54 -3.16 13.72
C TYR A 116 13.02 -1.78 14.21
N GLY A 117 12.06 -0.90 14.49
CA GLY A 117 12.26 0.36 15.21
C GLY A 117 12.94 1.47 14.40
N ILE A 118 12.74 2.71 14.86
CA ILE A 118 13.60 3.83 14.50
C ILE A 118 14.93 3.58 15.22
N THR A 119 16.01 3.35 14.47
CA THR A 119 17.33 3.24 15.08
C THR A 119 17.64 4.61 15.72
N SER A 120 17.80 4.68 17.04
CA SER A 120 18.14 5.93 17.72
C SER A 120 19.41 6.53 17.11
N GLY A 121 19.31 7.74 16.54
CA GLY A 121 20.39 8.40 15.79
C GLY A 121 20.24 8.36 14.26
N SER A 122 19.32 7.55 13.73
CA SER A 122 18.91 7.60 12.33
C SER A 122 18.10 8.87 12.06
N ARG A 123 18.50 9.64 11.04
CA ARG A 123 17.73 10.77 10.51
C ARG A 123 16.54 10.32 9.64
N GLU A 124 16.37 9.03 9.42
CA GLU A 124 15.37 8.49 8.49
C GLU A 124 13.97 8.46 9.14
N ASN A 125 13.10 9.34 8.68
CA ASN A 125 11.68 9.33 9.02
C ASN A 125 10.91 8.61 7.90
N THR A 126 10.61 7.32 8.11
CA THR A 126 9.93 6.46 7.13
C THR A 126 8.53 6.95 6.78
N LEU A 127 7.80 7.56 7.73
CA LEU A 127 6.50 8.16 7.47
C LEU A 127 6.63 9.37 6.54
N TYR A 128 7.60 10.25 6.80
CA TYR A 128 7.90 11.37 5.90
C TYR A 128 8.28 10.88 4.50
N ASN A 129 9.14 9.86 4.42
CA ASN A 129 9.50 9.24 3.14
C ASN A 129 8.27 8.68 2.41
N ALA A 130 7.37 8.01 3.13
CA ALA A 130 6.17 7.43 2.57
C ALA A 130 5.20 8.50 2.03
N LEU A 131 5.04 9.61 2.76
CA LEU A 131 4.26 10.77 2.30
C LEU A 131 4.87 11.40 1.04
N TRP A 132 6.20 11.51 0.97
CA TRP A 132 6.90 12.01 -0.22
C TRP A 132 6.72 11.09 -1.43
N VAL A 133 6.78 9.77 -1.22
CA VAL A 133 6.52 8.76 -2.25
C VAL A 133 5.07 8.82 -2.72
N ALA A 134 4.10 8.85 -1.80
CA ALA A 134 2.67 8.94 -2.12
C ALA A 134 2.36 10.21 -2.92
N GLN A 135 2.92 11.35 -2.54
CA GLN A 135 2.75 12.60 -3.28
C GLN A 135 3.28 12.50 -4.72
N ALA A 136 4.44 11.86 -4.91
CA ALA A 136 5.00 11.67 -6.26
C ALA A 136 4.16 10.72 -7.11
N LEU A 137 3.61 9.66 -6.52
CA LEU A 137 2.69 8.73 -7.19
C LEU A 137 1.44 9.47 -7.69
N LEU A 138 0.83 10.28 -6.83
CA LEU A 138 -0.34 11.09 -7.19
C LEU A 138 -0.03 12.12 -8.28
N ARG A 139 1.16 12.74 -8.25
CA ARG A 139 1.56 13.70 -9.29
C ARG A 139 1.76 13.06 -10.66
N LYS A 140 2.30 11.83 -10.71
CA LYS A 140 2.48 11.10 -11.97
C LYS A 140 1.15 10.75 -12.65
N GLY A 141 0.12 10.39 -11.88
CA GLY A 141 -1.20 10.06 -12.42
C GLY A 141 -1.94 11.25 -13.04
N ILE A 142 -1.55 12.50 -12.71
CA ILE A 142 -2.17 13.72 -13.25
C ILE A 142 -1.65 14.07 -14.66
N CYS A 143 -0.48 13.57 -15.06
CA CYS A 143 0.17 13.99 -16.31
C CYS A 143 -0.56 13.53 -17.59
N GLU A 144 -1.52 12.61 -17.52
CA GLU A 144 -2.34 12.21 -18.67
C GLU A 144 -3.54 13.12 -18.94
N ASP A 145 -4.05 13.88 -17.97
CA ASP A 145 -5.24 14.73 -18.20
C ASP A 145 -4.91 16.03 -18.98
N CYS A 146 -3.69 16.17 -19.50
CA CYS A 146 -3.19 17.36 -20.21
C CYS A 146 -2.79 17.12 -21.68
N GLU A 147 -2.96 15.90 -22.24
CA GLU A 147 -2.66 15.60 -23.66
C GLU A 147 -3.90 15.16 -24.46
#